data_AF-A6Q7T8-F1
#
_entry.id   AF-A6Q7T8-F1
#
_cell.length_a   1.000
_cell.length_b   1.000
_cell.length_c   1.000
_cell.angle_alpha   90.00
_cell.angle_beta   90.00
_cell.angle_gamma   90.00
#
_symmetry.space_group_name_H-M   'P 1'
#
loop_
_entity.id
_entity.type
_entity.pdbx_description
1 polymer ?
#
loop_
_entity_poly.entity_id
_entity_poly.type
_entity_poly.pdbx_seq_one_letter_code
_entity_poly.pdbx_strand_id
1 'polypeptide(L)'
;MYRVLIACFLMYTTLHAAHCWQIRNEDKRHLCESKFEGKKSCWLIKENDMKAYCEATAEHKNSCWLIKENDLRQMCRAETGF
;
A
#
# COMPACT_ATOMS: atom_id res chain seq x y z
N MET A 1 -17.99 4.43 35.80
CA MET A 1 -18.77 4.30 34.55
C MET A 1 -18.00 4.84 33.33
N TYR A 2 -17.37 6.02 33.38
CA TYR A 2 -16.61 6.60 32.25
C TYR A 2 -15.44 5.73 31.72
N ARG A 3 -14.78 4.95 32.60
CA ARG A 3 -13.69 4.03 32.23
C ARG A 3 -14.12 2.90 31.28
N VAL A 4 -15.35 2.41 31.41
CA VAL A 4 -15.90 1.36 30.53
C VAL A 4 -16.26 1.95 29.18
N LEU A 5 -16.82 3.16 29.16
CA LEU A 5 -17.16 3.88 27.93
C LEU A 5 -15.92 4.23 27.09
N ILE A 6 -14.82 4.67 27.73
CA ILE A 6 -13.53 4.90 27.04
C ILE A 6 -12.99 3.60 26.42
N ALA A 7 -13.06 2.47 27.15
CA ALA A 7 -12.61 1.18 26.64
C ALA A 7 -13.44 0.71 25.44
N CYS A 8 -14.76 0.88 25.47
CA CYS A 8 -15.63 0.57 24.33
C CYS A 8 -15.35 1.45 23.10
N PHE A 9 -15.00 2.73 23.29
CA PHE A 9 -14.69 3.65 22.19
C PHE A 9 -13.38 3.28 21.49
N LEU A 10 -12.36 2.85 22.24
CA LEU A 10 -11.07 2.39 21.70
C LEU A 10 -11.18 1.08 20.91
N MET A 11 -12.17 0.22 21.20
CA MET A 11 -12.42 -1.01 20.43
C MET A 11 -13.17 -0.76 19.12
N TYR A 12 -13.90 0.36 18.99
CA TYR A 12 -14.70 0.67 17.80
C TYR A 12 -13.86 1.17 16.61
N THR A 13 -12.63 1.64 16.85
CA THR A 13 -11.87 2.38 15.84
C THR A 13 -10.97 1.52 14.93
N THR A 14 -10.90 0.19 15.11
CA THR A 14 -9.78 -0.60 14.54
C THR A 14 -10.13 -1.66 13.49
N LEU A 15 -11.26 -1.57 12.78
CA LEU A 15 -11.57 -2.59 11.76
C LEU A 15 -12.03 -2.03 10.40
N HIS A 16 -11.23 -1.15 9.79
CA HIS A 16 -11.34 -0.88 8.34
C HIS A 16 -10.34 -1.77 7.61
N ALA A 17 -10.69 -3.04 7.40
CA ALA A 17 -9.92 -3.90 6.50
C ALA A 17 -10.12 -3.40 5.06
N ALA A 18 -9.03 -3.22 4.31
CA ALA A 18 -9.13 -2.95 2.89
C ALA A 18 -9.78 -4.16 2.19
N HIS A 19 -10.69 -3.93 1.24
CA HIS A 19 -11.35 -4.98 0.47
C HIS A 19 -10.67 -5.15 -0.90
N CYS A 20 -9.35 -5.37 -0.92
CA CYS A 20 -8.58 -5.38 -2.17
C CYS A 20 -9.01 -6.49 -3.13
N TRP A 21 -9.58 -7.58 -2.63
CA TRP A 21 -10.09 -8.71 -3.43
C TRP A 21 -11.15 -8.32 -4.47
N GLN A 22 -11.87 -7.21 -4.27
CA GLN A 22 -12.88 -6.71 -5.22
C GLN A 22 -12.28 -6.03 -6.46
N ILE A 23 -10.98 -5.69 -6.43
CA ILE A 23 -10.29 -5.04 -7.54
C ILE A 23 -10.04 -6.08 -8.64
N ARG A 24 -10.68 -5.88 -9.80
CA ARG A 24 -10.59 -6.79 -10.96
C ARG A 24 -9.22 -6.78 -11.64
N ASN A 25 -8.55 -5.63 -11.66
CA ASN A 25 -7.21 -5.53 -12.24
C ASN A 25 -6.19 -6.12 -11.26
N GLU A 26 -5.48 -7.17 -11.69
CA GLU A 26 -4.56 -7.91 -10.81
C GLU A 26 -3.44 -7.04 -10.25
N ASP A 27 -2.83 -6.19 -11.08
CA ASP A 27 -1.73 -5.31 -10.66
C ASP A 27 -2.20 -4.32 -9.58
N LYS A 28 -3.37 -3.70 -9.77
CA LYS A 28 -3.99 -2.81 -8.78
C LYS A 28 -4.38 -3.54 -7.51
N ARG A 29 -4.86 -4.79 -7.63
CA ARG A 29 -5.18 -5.63 -6.48
C ARG A 29 -3.92 -5.90 -5.66
N HIS A 30 -2.84 -6.36 -6.29
CA HIS A 30 -1.59 -6.66 -5.60
C HIS A 30 -0.94 -5.43 -4.98
N LEU A 31 -1.04 -4.25 -5.62
CA LEU A 31 -0.62 -2.98 -5.01
C LEU A 31 -1.44 -2.67 -3.75
N CYS A 32 -2.77 -2.78 -3.83
CA CYS A 32 -3.67 -2.56 -2.69
C CYS A 32 -3.36 -3.51 -1.53
N GLU A 33 -3.24 -4.81 -1.84
CA GLU A 33 -2.92 -5.86 -0.88
C GLU A 33 -1.58 -5.59 -0.16
N SER A 34 -0.58 -5.10 -0.90
CA SER A 34 0.71 -4.73 -0.32
C SER A 34 0.66 -3.48 0.53
N LYS A 35 -0.01 -2.41 0.08
CA LYS A 35 -0.09 -1.16 0.84
C LYS A 35 -0.95 -1.26 2.09
N PHE A 36 -2.07 -1.99 2.04
CA PHE A 36 -3.11 -1.89 3.07
C PHE A 36 -3.41 -3.20 3.81
N GLU A 37 -3.15 -4.36 3.21
CA GLU A 37 -3.37 -5.66 3.86
C GLU A 37 -2.06 -6.29 4.37
N GLY A 38 -0.91 -5.64 4.14
CA GLY A 38 0.41 -6.11 4.58
C GLY A 38 0.94 -7.33 3.81
N LYS A 39 0.34 -7.68 2.66
CA LYS A 39 0.80 -8.82 1.84
C LYS A 39 2.05 -8.44 1.04
N LYS A 40 3.06 -9.32 0.98
CA LYS A 40 4.24 -9.13 0.10
C LYS A 40 3.95 -9.61 -1.33
N SER A 41 3.10 -8.88 -2.04
CA SER A 41 2.56 -9.22 -3.36
C SER A 41 3.08 -8.34 -4.50
N CYS A 42 3.96 -7.36 -4.25
CA CYS A 42 4.47 -6.48 -5.32
C CYS A 42 5.16 -7.25 -6.45
N TRP A 43 5.74 -8.43 -6.16
CA TRP A 43 6.39 -9.27 -7.17
C TRP A 43 5.45 -9.83 -8.24
N LEU A 44 4.14 -9.94 -7.94
CA LEU A 44 3.08 -10.42 -8.84
C LEU A 44 2.63 -9.36 -9.85
N ILE A 45 2.95 -8.08 -9.61
CA ILE A 45 2.60 -6.98 -10.50
C ILE A 45 3.39 -7.11 -11.81
N LYS A 46 2.66 -7.08 -12.94
CA LYS A 46 3.21 -7.28 -14.28
C LYS A 46 3.72 -5.98 -14.91
N GLU A 47 3.03 -4.87 -14.68
CA GLU A 47 3.50 -3.54 -15.12
C GLU A 47 4.72 -3.11 -14.29
N ASN A 48 5.83 -2.79 -14.96
CA ASN A 48 7.14 -2.62 -14.32
C ASN A 48 7.22 -1.36 -13.45
N ASP A 49 6.66 -0.25 -13.90
CA ASP A 49 6.71 1.01 -13.17
C ASP A 49 5.85 0.93 -11.90
N MET A 50 4.68 0.31 -11.99
CA MET A 50 3.78 0.01 -10.89
C MET A 50 4.40 -0.98 -9.90
N LYS A 51 5.12 -1.99 -10.39
CA LYS A 51 5.87 -2.93 -9.54
C LYS A 51 6.94 -2.20 -8.75
N ALA A 52 7.77 -1.39 -9.41
CA ALA A 52 8.82 -0.61 -8.76
C ALA A 52 8.25 0.37 -7.73
N TYR A 53 7.13 1.03 -8.07
CA TYR A 53 6.41 1.90 -7.15
C TYR A 53 5.86 1.14 -5.94
N CYS A 54 5.26 -0.03 -6.13
CA CYS A 54 4.78 -0.91 -5.05
C CYS A 54 5.92 -1.32 -4.13
N GLU A 55 7.02 -1.83 -4.69
CA GLU A 55 8.18 -2.27 -3.92
C GLU A 55 8.78 -1.17 -3.06
N ALA A 56 8.80 0.06 -3.58
CA ALA A 56 9.32 1.20 -2.85
C ALA A 56 8.39 1.69 -1.75
N THR A 57 7.10 1.82 -2.04
CA THR A 57 6.13 2.45 -1.13
C THR A 57 5.48 1.48 -0.14
N ALA A 58 5.38 0.20 -0.46
CA ALA A 58 4.75 -0.82 0.39
C ALA A 58 5.76 -1.79 1.03
N GLU A 59 6.85 -2.10 0.33
CA GLU A 59 7.88 -3.04 0.82
C GLU A 59 9.20 -2.35 1.23
N HIS A 60 9.24 -1.00 1.17
CA HIS A 60 10.39 -0.17 1.57
C HIS A 60 11.71 -0.51 0.86
N LYS A 61 11.65 -0.95 -0.40
CA LYS A 61 12.84 -1.17 -1.24
C LYS A 61 13.27 0.15 -1.89
N ASN A 62 14.57 0.30 -2.18
CA ASN A 62 15.04 1.43 -2.97
C ASN A 62 14.80 1.19 -4.48
N SER A 63 13.53 1.22 -4.91
CA SER A 63 13.11 0.87 -6.27
C SER A 63 12.58 2.06 -7.09
N CYS A 64 12.40 3.27 -6.52
CA CYS A 64 11.83 4.42 -7.26
C CYS A 64 12.63 4.79 -8.52
N TRP A 65 13.96 4.58 -8.51
CA TRP A 65 14.82 4.87 -9.67
C TRP A 65 14.57 3.95 -10.88
N LEU A 66 13.90 2.81 -10.70
CA LEU A 66 13.54 1.88 -11.78
C LEU A 66 12.32 2.35 -12.59
N ILE A 67 11.50 3.24 -12.02
CA ILE A 67 10.28 3.77 -12.65
C ILE A 67 10.67 4.65 -13.85
N LYS A 68 10.14 4.37 -15.03
CA LYS A 68 10.45 5.10 -16.26
C LYS A 68 9.62 6.37 -16.41
N GLU A 69 8.32 6.27 -16.15
CA GLU A 69 7.40 7.41 -16.14
C GLU A 69 7.87 8.45 -15.11
N ASN A 70 7.98 9.71 -15.53
CA ASN A 70 8.66 10.73 -14.74
C ASN A 70 7.82 11.13 -13.52
N ASP A 71 6.53 11.39 -13.71
CA ASP A 71 5.67 11.91 -12.66
C ASP A 71 5.48 10.87 -11.55
N LEU A 72 5.26 9.60 -11.92
CA LEU A 72 5.20 8.46 -11.02
C LEU A 72 6.52 8.26 -10.27
N ARG A 73 7.66 8.46 -10.94
CA ARG A 73 8.96 8.41 -10.28
C ARG A 73 9.09 9.52 -9.24
N GLN A 74 8.71 10.75 -9.56
CA GLN A 74 8.77 11.85 -8.57
C GLN A 74 7.80 11.63 -7.41
N MET A 75 6.59 11.13 -7.69
CA MET A 75 5.61 10.78 -6.66
C MET A 75 6.15 9.70 -5.73
N CYS A 76 6.78 8.65 -6.28
CA CYS A 76 7.45 7.62 -5.50
C CYS A 76 8.47 8.22 -4.52
N ARG A 77 9.39 9.06 -5.02
CA ARG A 77 10.42 9.70 -4.19
C ARG A 77 9.84 10.60 -3.10
N ALA A 78 8.77 11.32 -3.41
CA ALA A 78 8.08 12.17 -2.43
C ALA A 78 7.44 11.34 -1.30
N GLU A 79 6.86 10.18 -1.62
CA GLU A 79 6.26 9.28 -0.62
C GLU A 79 7.29 8.53 0.22
N THR A 80 8.43 8.14 -0.37
CA THR A 80 9.45 7.35 0.32
C THR A 80 10.52 8.21 1.00
N GLY A 81 10.68 9.47 0.58
CA GLY A 81 11.71 10.39 1.06
C GLY A 81 13.10 10.21 0.44
N PHE A 82 13.23 9.43 -0.65
CA PHE A 82 14.50 9.13 -1.35
C PHE A 82 14.35 9.14 -2.87
#